data_AF-A0AB36W487-F1
#
_entry.id   AF-A0AB36W487-F1
#
_cell.length_a   1.000
_cell.length_b   1.000
_cell.length_c   1.000
_cell.angle_alpha   90.00
_cell.angle_beta   90.00
_cell.angle_gamma   90.00
#
_symmetry.space_group_name_H-M   'P 1'
#
loop_
_entity.id
_entity.type
_entity.pdbx_description
1 polymer ?
#
loop_
_entity_poly.entity_id
_entity_poly.type
_entity_poly.pdbx_seq_one_letter_code
_entity_poly.pdbx_strand_id
1 'polypeptide(L)'
;MAGPHPKTYMGWWGSLGSPKQKYVNIYTVSPYATRPLKGALHNSIFNTFRRFKNQVLYVAIPAAIVWTINSKATEYNEYLYTKAGREELEKVNV
;
A
#
# COMPACT_ATOMS: atom_id res chain seq x y z
N MET A 1 13.37 39.21 16.60
CA MET A 1 12.18 39.14 15.73
C MET A 1 12.56 38.38 14.48
N ALA A 2 12.02 37.18 14.26
CA ALA A 2 12.32 36.44 13.03
C ALA A 2 11.81 37.22 11.81
N GLY A 3 12.59 37.26 10.73
CA GLY A 3 12.25 37.96 9.50
C GLY A 3 11.02 37.38 8.78
N PRO A 4 10.57 38.00 7.68
CA PRO A 4 9.42 37.51 6.91
C PRO A 4 9.67 36.10 6.37
N HIS A 5 8.68 35.23 6.53
CA HIS A 5 8.72 33.84 6.05
C HIS A 5 8.17 33.72 4.62
N PRO A 6 8.68 32.74 3.82
CA PRO A 6 8.19 32.50 2.46
C PRO A 6 6.73 32.01 2.45
N LYS A 7 6.04 32.21 1.33
CA LYS A 7 4.70 31.64 1.12
C LYS A 7 4.77 30.12 1.04
N THR A 8 3.86 29.44 1.73
CA THR A 8 3.71 27.99 1.76
C THR A 8 2.29 27.57 1.40
N TYR A 9 2.08 26.31 1.05
CA TYR A 9 0.76 25.74 0.79
C TYR A 9 -0.02 25.36 2.06
N MET A 10 0.55 25.57 3.25
CA MET A 10 -0.03 25.23 4.54
C MET A 10 0.34 26.27 5.58
N GLY A 11 -0.68 26.81 6.27
CA GLY A 11 -0.53 27.70 7.42
C GLY A 11 -0.74 27.00 8.77
N TRP A 12 -1.30 27.71 9.75
CA TRP A 12 -1.57 27.19 11.11
C TRP A 12 -3.06 27.16 11.44
N TRP A 13 -3.43 26.73 12.64
CA TRP A 13 -4.80 26.84 13.15
C TRP A 13 -5.31 28.29 13.01
N GLY A 14 -6.46 28.44 12.36
CA GLY A 14 -7.05 29.75 12.03
C GLY A 14 -6.63 30.34 10.68
N SER A 15 -5.59 29.81 10.02
CA SER A 15 -5.07 30.32 8.73
C SER A 15 -4.48 29.23 7.85
N LEU A 16 -5.13 28.06 7.77
CA LEU A 16 -4.59 26.85 7.13
C LEU A 16 -4.20 27.02 5.65
N GLY A 17 -4.77 27.98 4.94
CA GLY A 17 -4.58 28.19 3.50
C GLY A 17 -5.59 27.44 2.63
N SER A 18 -6.62 26.83 3.24
CA SER A 18 -7.71 26.17 2.52
C SER A 18 -8.71 27.18 1.92
N PRO A 19 -9.51 26.75 0.92
CA PRO A 19 -10.66 27.53 0.46
C PRO A 19 -11.61 27.90 1.61
N LYS A 20 -12.32 29.02 1.47
CA LYS A 20 -13.31 29.46 2.45
C LYS A 20 -14.47 28.46 2.48
N GLN A 21 -14.81 27.95 3.65
CA GLN A 21 -15.94 27.04 3.87
C GLN A 21 -17.09 27.82 4.52
N LYS A 22 -18.32 27.64 4.02
CA LYS A 22 -19.54 28.26 4.57
C LYS A 22 -20.68 27.25 4.53
N TYR A 23 -21.55 27.27 5.54
CA TYR A 23 -22.74 26.40 5.67
C TYR A 23 -22.46 24.90 5.78
N VAL A 24 -21.29 24.51 6.31
CA VAL A 24 -20.97 23.12 6.66
C VAL A 24 -21.00 22.97 8.17
N ASN A 25 -21.95 22.19 8.68
CA ASN A 25 -22.09 21.91 10.11
C ASN A 25 -21.57 20.50 10.40
N ILE A 26 -20.69 20.37 11.39
CA ILE A 26 -20.11 19.09 11.81
C ILE A 26 -20.60 18.77 13.22
N TYR A 27 -21.16 17.57 13.39
CA TYR A 27 -21.66 17.08 14.67
C TYR A 27 -20.81 15.90 15.13
N THR A 28 -20.54 15.82 16.43
CA THR A 28 -19.79 14.73 17.04
C THR A 28 -20.35 14.40 18.42
N VAL A 29 -20.07 13.20 18.91
CA VAL A 29 -20.45 12.73 20.25
C VAL A 29 -19.17 12.54 21.07
N SER A 30 -19.20 12.92 22.34
CA SER A 30 -18.08 12.68 23.26
C SER A 30 -17.71 11.18 23.27
N PRO A 31 -16.43 10.80 23.13
CA PRO A 31 -16.02 9.40 23.15
C PRO A 31 -16.47 8.66 24.42
N TYR A 32 -16.51 9.35 25.57
CA TYR A 32 -16.96 8.82 26.85
C TYR A 32 -18.47 8.50 26.89
N ALA A 33 -19.25 9.08 25.98
CA ALA A 33 -20.69 8.81 25.82
C ALA A 33 -20.96 7.71 24.76
N THR A 34 -19.92 7.16 24.14
CA THR A 34 -20.03 6.10 23.13
C THR A 34 -19.45 4.78 23.63
N ARG A 35 -19.89 3.66 23.06
CA ARG A 35 -19.29 2.34 23.34
C ARG A 35 -18.08 2.16 22.42
N PRO A 36 -16.84 2.11 22.94
CA PRO A 36 -15.66 1.90 22.11
C PRO A 36 -15.76 0.55 21.39
N LEU A 37 -15.39 0.52 20.10
CA LEU A 37 -15.36 -0.69 19.26
C LEU A 37 -16.72 -1.38 19.05
N LYS A 38 -17.85 -0.74 19.36
CA LYS A 38 -19.17 -1.30 19.06
C LYS A 38 -19.31 -1.58 17.57
N GLY A 39 -19.56 -2.85 17.22
CA GLY A 39 -19.68 -3.30 15.84
C GLY A 39 -18.35 -3.52 15.11
N ALA A 40 -17.21 -3.38 15.79
CA ALA A 40 -15.90 -3.54 15.16
C ALA A 40 -15.73 -4.91 14.51
N LEU A 41 -16.14 -6.02 15.15
CA LEU A 41 -16.00 -7.37 14.60
C LEU A 41 -16.88 -7.62 13.37
N HIS A 42 -18.18 -7.29 13.45
CA HIS A 42 -19.10 -7.47 12.34
C HIS A 42 -18.73 -6.57 11.15
N ASN A 43 -18.45 -5.29 11.42
CA ASN A 43 -18.12 -4.34 10.36
C ASN A 43 -16.73 -4.59 9.78
N SER A 44 -15.75 -5.04 10.58
CA SER A 44 -14.40 -5.29 10.08
C SER A 44 -14.36 -6.44 9.10
N ILE A 45 -15.07 -7.55 9.34
CA ILE A 45 -14.99 -8.72 8.45
C ILE A 45 -15.51 -8.38 7.05
N PHE A 46 -16.74 -7.87 6.95
CA PHE A 46 -17.34 -7.59 5.65
C PHE A 46 -16.68 -6.39 4.94
N ASN A 47 -16.37 -5.33 5.69
CA ASN A 47 -15.76 -4.15 5.10
C ASN A 47 -14.30 -4.39 4.68
N THR A 48 -13.54 -5.16 5.46
CA THR A 48 -12.15 -5.51 5.11
C THR A 48 -12.12 -6.38 3.87
N PHE A 49 -12.97 -7.39 3.78
CA PHE A 49 -13.05 -8.22 2.58
C PHE A 49 -13.47 -7.41 1.35
N ARG A 50 -14.48 -6.54 1.48
CA ARG A 50 -14.90 -5.63 0.40
C ARG A 50 -13.74 -4.75 -0.10
N ARG A 51 -12.94 -4.19 0.82
CA ARG A 51 -11.76 -3.37 0.47
C ARG A 51 -10.66 -4.20 -0.17
N PHE A 52 -10.37 -5.39 0.37
CA PHE A 52 -9.38 -6.31 -0.18
C PHE A 52 -9.74 -6.77 -1.58
N LYS A 53 -10.98 -7.23 -1.81
CA LYS A 53 -11.46 -7.71 -3.11
C LYS A 53 -11.24 -6.69 -4.23
N ASN A 54 -11.43 -5.40 -3.94
CA ASN A 54 -11.28 -4.34 -4.94
C ASN A 54 -9.83 -4.03 -5.30
N GLN A 55 -8.86 -4.49 -4.51
CA GLN A 55 -7.45 -4.16 -4.67
C GLN A 55 -6.58 -5.39 -4.94
N VAL A 56 -7.05 -6.59 -4.58
CA VAL A 56 -6.26 -7.82 -4.60
C VAL A 56 -5.67 -8.11 -5.97
N LEU A 57 -6.39 -7.84 -7.07
CA LEU A 57 -5.88 -8.13 -8.41
C LEU A 57 -4.70 -7.23 -8.81
N TYR A 58 -4.67 -5.98 -8.34
CA TYR A 58 -3.55 -5.07 -8.60
C TYR A 58 -2.26 -5.49 -7.87
N VAL A 59 -2.36 -6.34 -6.85
CA VAL A 59 -1.22 -6.85 -6.09
C VAL A 59 -0.89 -8.29 -6.48
N ALA A 60 -1.90 -9.16 -6.51
CA ALA A 60 -1.74 -10.59 -6.75
C ALA A 60 -1.25 -10.89 -8.17
N ILE A 61 -1.71 -10.15 -9.19
CA ILE A 61 -1.26 -10.40 -10.57
C ILE A 61 0.23 -10.06 -10.73
N PRO A 62 0.71 -8.85 -10.37
CA PRO A 62 2.14 -8.56 -10.44
C PRO A 62 2.97 -9.50 -9.55
N ALA A 63 2.51 -9.81 -8.33
CA ALA A 63 3.21 -10.72 -7.44
C ALA A 63 3.35 -12.13 -8.05
N ALA A 64 2.28 -12.66 -8.65
CA ALA A 64 2.32 -13.97 -9.29
C ALA A 64 3.27 -14.00 -10.50
N ILE A 65 3.30 -12.93 -11.30
CA ILE A 65 4.22 -12.82 -12.44
C ILE A 65 5.67 -12.85 -11.95
N VAL A 66 6.02 -11.98 -10.98
CA VAL A 66 7.38 -11.90 -10.44
C VAL A 66 7.78 -13.22 -9.79
N TRP A 67 6.89 -13.82 -9.01
CA TRP A 67 7.16 -15.09 -8.34
C TRP A 67 7.43 -16.21 -9.35
N THR A 68 6.61 -16.32 -10.41
CA THR A 68 6.79 -17.35 -11.43
C THR A 68 8.10 -17.18 -12.20
N ILE A 69 8.45 -15.96 -12.57
CA ILE A 69 9.72 -15.67 -13.28
C ILE A 69 10.91 -16.03 -12.37
N ASN A 70 10.86 -15.60 -11.10
CA ASN A 70 11.93 -15.84 -10.15
C ASN A 70 12.11 -17.34 -9.89
N SER A 71 11.03 -18.09 -9.64
CA SER A 71 11.09 -19.54 -9.44
C SER A 71 11.73 -20.25 -10.63
N LYS A 72 11.32 -19.94 -11.87
CA LYS A 72 11.93 -20.53 -13.07
C LYS A 72 13.40 -20.16 -13.24
N ALA A 73 13.75 -18.90 -12.96
CA ALA A 73 15.13 -18.45 -13.04
C ALA A 73 16.02 -19.16 -12.01
N THR A 74 15.51 -19.35 -10.78
CA THR A 74 16.21 -20.09 -9.72
C THR A 74 16.39 -21.56 -10.10
N GLU A 75 15.33 -22.25 -10.52
CA GLU A 75 15.41 -23.66 -10.95
C GLU A 75 16.36 -23.85 -12.13
N TYR A 76 16.31 -22.95 -13.12
CA TYR A 76 17.22 -23.00 -14.27
C TYR A 76 18.67 -22.73 -13.87
N ASN A 77 18.90 -21.77 -12.98
CA ASN A 77 20.24 -21.51 -12.46
C ASN A 77 20.80 -22.72 -11.71
N GLU A 78 20.00 -23.35 -10.85
CA GLU A 78 20.40 -24.58 -10.15
C GLU A 78 20.73 -25.71 -11.14
N TYR A 79 19.90 -25.91 -12.17
CA TYR A 79 20.15 -26.89 -13.22
C TYR A 79 21.46 -26.65 -13.98
N LEU A 80 21.76 -25.40 -14.37
CA LEU A 80 22.99 -25.07 -15.11
C LEU A 80 24.26 -25.45 -14.34
N TYR A 81 24.24 -25.34 -13.00
CA TYR A 81 25.37 -25.71 -12.15
C TYR A 81 25.38 -27.19 -11.73
N THR A 82 24.48 -28.02 -12.28
CA THR A 82 24.55 -29.48 -12.12
C THR A 82 25.51 -30.12 -13.14
N LYS A 83 25.82 -31.40 -12.95
CA LYS A 83 26.59 -32.16 -13.95
C LYS A 83 25.86 -32.26 -15.30
N ALA A 84 24.54 -32.37 -15.29
CA ALA A 84 23.73 -32.51 -16.49
C ALA A 84 23.67 -31.20 -17.30
N GLY A 85 23.64 -30.06 -16.63
CA GLY A 85 23.55 -28.74 -17.28
C GLY A 85 24.88 -28.14 -17.74
N ARG A 86 26.02 -28.80 -17.52
CA ARG A 86 27.36 -28.24 -17.80
C ARG A 86 27.55 -27.82 -19.26
N GLU A 87 27.10 -28.64 -20.21
CA GLU A 87 27.23 -28.33 -21.65
C GLU A 87 26.41 -27.08 -22.02
N GLU A 88 25.23 -26.92 -21.42
CA GLU A 88 24.37 -25.77 -21.63
C GLU A 88 24.93 -24.52 -20.98
N LEU A 89 25.50 -24.63 -19.77
CA LEU A 89 26.20 -23.55 -19.09
C LEU A 89 27.37 -23.02 -19.92
N GLU A 90 28.19 -23.91 -20.49
CA GLU A 90 29.32 -23.52 -21.34
C GLU A 90 28.87 -22.78 -22.61
N LYS A 91 27.68 -23.09 -23.15
CA LYS A 91 27.11 -22.40 -24.31
C LYS A 91 26.58 -20.99 -23.97
N VAL A 92 25.94 -20.83 -22.81
CA VAL A 92 25.28 -19.56 -22.44
C VAL A 92 26.20 -18.58 -21.70
N ASN A 93 27.38 -19.03 -21.26
CA ASN A 93 28.37 -18.23 -20.53
C ASN A 93 29.46 -17.62 -21.44
N VAL A 94 29.32 -17.74 -22.75
CA VAL A 94 30.18 -17.13 -23.78
C VAL A 94 29.46 -15.94 -24.39
#